data_AF-A0A6A4QS56-F1
#
_entry.id   AF-A0A6A4QS56-F1
#
_cell.length_a   1.000
_cell.length_b   1.000
_cell.length_c   1.000
_cell.angle_alpha   90.00
_cell.angle_beta   90.00
_cell.angle_gamma   90.00
#
_symmetry.space_group_name_H-M   'P 1'
#
loop_
_entity.id
_entity.type
_entity.pdbx_description
1 polymer ?
#
loop_
_entity_poly.entity_id
_entity_poly.type
_entity_poly.pdbx_seq_one_letter_code
_entity_poly.pdbx_strand_id
1 'polypeptide(L)'
;MSDSFRKVVAAFVSLPMPTVAAVSGYVAAAILVLAFAHDYLLMRSDRGVMYMLEVNLGITLPDYFAAAMRAKIGSPVALRDVVARGVKVRAKEDVKMGIVHSTHDSVEGTVEVAMRLGEELAGKKWVGEIYAEIRKSLYPEMCSTLGLTNNVIVSKI
;
A
#
# COMPACT_ATOMS: atom_id res chain seq x y z
N MET A 1 17.80 -5.72 4.51
CA MET A 1 17.01 -4.52 4.84
C MET A 1 16.69 -4.56 6.34
N SER A 2 16.68 -3.43 7.04
CA SER A 2 16.70 -3.42 8.51
C SER A 2 15.40 -3.90 9.15
N ASP A 3 15.54 -4.56 10.30
CA ASP A 3 14.41 -5.00 11.13
C ASP A 3 13.50 -3.84 11.57
N SER A 4 14.06 -2.63 11.68
CA SER A 4 13.32 -1.43 12.05
C SER A 4 12.28 -1.04 11.01
N PHE A 5 12.58 -1.16 9.70
CA PHE A 5 11.61 -0.81 8.66
C PHE A 5 10.43 -1.78 8.65
N ARG A 6 10.69 -3.09 8.82
CA ARG A 6 9.66 -4.11 8.94
C ARG A 6 8.67 -3.79 10.06
N LYS A 7 9.15 -3.33 11.22
CA LYS A 7 8.31 -2.93 12.36
C LYS A 7 7.41 -1.72 12.04
N VAL A 8 7.93 -0.75 11.26
CA VAL A 8 7.12 0.39 10.81
C VAL A 8 5.99 -0.08 9.90
N VAL A 9 6.29 -0.91 8.90
CA VAL A 9 5.26 -1.48 8.00
C VAL A 9 4.20 -2.25 8.79
N ALA A 10 4.63 -3.08 9.75
CA ALA A 10 3.72 -3.83 10.63
C ALA A 10 2.80 -2.92 11.46
N ALA A 11 3.32 -1.79 11.95
CA ALA A 11 2.54 -0.81 12.69
C ALA A 11 1.46 -0.16 11.83
N PHE A 12 1.79 0.23 10.58
CA PHE A 12 0.81 0.81 9.65
C PHE A 12 -0.31 -0.17 9.29
N VAL A 13 0.05 -1.43 8.98
CA VAL A 13 -0.95 -2.48 8.70
C VAL A 13 -1.88 -2.70 9.90
N SER A 14 -1.40 -2.49 11.12
CA SER A 14 -2.16 -2.71 12.35
C SER A 14 -2.95 -1.49 12.84
N LEU A 15 -2.94 -0.36 12.13
CA LEU A 15 -3.66 0.84 12.56
C LEU A 15 -5.18 0.58 12.63
N PRO A 16 -5.85 0.95 13.74
CA PRO A 16 -7.28 0.71 13.97
C PRO A 16 -8.16 1.77 13.28
N MET A 17 -7.75 2.21 12.08
CA MET A 17 -8.50 3.14 11.26
C MET A 17 -8.06 2.98 9.80
N PRO A 18 -8.93 3.28 8.83
CA PRO A 18 -8.56 3.36 7.42
C PRO A 18 -7.46 4.41 7.20
N THR A 19 -6.60 4.16 6.22
CA THR A 19 -5.43 4.99 5.92
C THR A 19 -5.34 5.30 4.43
N VAL A 20 -4.98 6.55 4.12
CA VAL A 20 -4.86 7.04 2.75
C VAL A 20 -3.45 7.60 2.55
N ALA A 21 -2.72 7.07 1.56
CA ALA A 21 -1.42 7.58 1.14
C ALA A 21 -1.58 8.56 -0.02
N ALA A 22 -1.22 9.83 0.20
CA ALA A 22 -1.11 10.84 -0.85
C ALA A 22 0.31 10.87 -1.42
N VAL A 23 0.50 10.29 -2.60
CA VAL A 23 1.81 10.16 -3.25
C VAL A 23 2.07 11.36 -4.16
N SER A 24 3.05 12.18 -3.77
CA SER A 24 3.42 13.40 -4.48
C SER A 24 4.28 13.17 -5.73
N GLY A 25 4.81 11.97 -5.97
CA GLY A 25 5.68 11.74 -7.14
C GLY A 25 6.30 10.35 -7.17
N TYR A 26 7.62 10.30 -7.19
CA TYR A 26 8.38 9.07 -7.39
C TYR A 26 8.36 8.16 -6.15
N VAL A 27 7.93 6.91 -6.32
CA VAL A 27 7.84 5.93 -5.24
C VAL A 27 8.50 4.62 -5.67
N ALA A 28 9.45 4.14 -4.89
CA ALA A 28 10.25 2.97 -5.27
C ALA A 28 10.65 2.14 -4.06
N ALA A 29 10.85 0.83 -4.29
CA ALA A 29 11.36 -0.11 -3.29
C ALA A 29 10.64 0.02 -1.92
N ALA A 30 11.39 0.38 -0.87
CA ALA A 30 10.86 0.51 0.48
C ALA A 30 9.73 1.54 0.60
N ILE A 31 9.78 2.65 -0.13
CA ILE A 31 8.72 3.66 -0.08
C ILE A 31 7.44 3.11 -0.73
N LEU A 32 7.55 2.27 -1.76
CA LEU A 32 6.40 1.60 -2.36
C LEU A 32 5.76 0.61 -1.37
N VAL A 33 6.59 -0.14 -0.65
CA VAL A 33 6.10 -1.05 0.40
C VAL A 33 5.41 -0.30 1.54
N LEU A 34 5.93 0.86 1.94
CA LEU A 34 5.26 1.71 2.94
C LEU A 34 3.93 2.26 2.42
N ALA A 35 3.87 2.67 1.14
CA ALA A 35 2.63 3.11 0.53
C ALA A 35 1.60 1.97 0.46
N PHE A 36 2.05 0.75 0.17
CA PHE A 36 1.23 -0.47 0.18
C PHE A 36 0.79 -0.93 1.57
N ALA A 37 1.38 -0.40 2.64
CA ALA A 37 0.87 -0.59 4.00
C ALA A 37 -0.45 0.18 4.25
N HIS A 38 -0.80 1.14 3.38
CA HIS A 38 -2.04 1.92 3.46
C HIS A 38 -3.19 1.22 2.70
N ASP A 39 -4.43 1.58 3.00
CA ASP A 39 -5.61 1.01 2.33
C ASP A 39 -5.82 1.61 0.95
N TYR A 40 -5.66 2.93 0.86
CA TYR A 40 -5.86 3.70 -0.36
C TYR A 40 -4.57 4.42 -0.73
N LEU A 41 -4.27 4.44 -2.03
CA LEU A 41 -3.11 5.13 -2.57
C LEU A 41 -3.58 6.06 -3.68
N LEU A 42 -3.41 7.36 -3.46
CA LEU A 42 -3.69 8.40 -4.45
C LEU A 42 -2.37 8.97 -4.95
N MET A 43 -2.28 9.33 -6.22
CA MET A 43 -1.01 9.73 -6.81
C MET A 43 -1.12 10.97 -7.70
N ARG A 44 -0.10 11.82 -7.67
CA ARG A 44 0.00 12.91 -8.64
C ARG A 44 0.18 12.38 -10.07
N SER A 45 -0.56 12.93 -11.03
CA SER A 45 -0.68 12.43 -12.41
C SER A 45 0.53 12.78 -13.30
N ASP A 46 1.14 13.95 -13.12
CA ASP A 46 2.16 14.51 -14.02
C ASP A 46 3.57 13.91 -13.80
N ARG A 47 3.93 13.63 -12.55
CA ARG A 47 5.25 13.15 -12.11
C ARG A 47 5.19 11.88 -11.26
N GLY A 48 4.02 11.27 -11.15
CA GLY A 48 3.86 9.99 -10.45
C GLY A 48 4.47 8.85 -11.25
N VAL A 49 5.42 8.15 -10.62
CA VAL A 49 6.03 6.92 -11.14
C VAL A 49 6.27 5.94 -10.00
N MET A 50 5.94 4.67 -10.23
CA MET A 50 6.27 3.57 -9.31
C MET A 50 6.95 2.39 -9.97
N TYR A 51 7.82 1.72 -9.22
CA TYR A 51 8.55 0.52 -9.64
C TYR A 51 9.35 -0.09 -8.49
N MET A 52 9.77 -1.34 -8.69
CA MET A 52 10.81 -1.98 -7.90
C MET A 52 12.15 -1.88 -8.63
N LEU A 53 13.22 -1.66 -7.87
CA LEU A 53 14.56 -1.38 -8.41
C LEU A 53 15.57 -2.49 -8.09
N GLU A 54 15.16 -3.46 -7.29
CA GLU A 54 15.96 -4.56 -6.75
C GLU A 54 16.62 -5.38 -7.86
N VAL A 55 15.87 -5.69 -8.94
CA VAL A 55 16.40 -6.41 -10.11
C VAL A 55 17.50 -5.62 -10.84
N ASN A 56 17.35 -4.29 -10.92
CA ASN A 56 18.32 -3.42 -11.58
C ASN A 56 19.57 -3.20 -10.72
N LEU A 57 19.44 -3.31 -9.40
CA LEU A 57 20.57 -3.25 -8.46
C LEU A 57 21.24 -4.60 -8.20
N GLY A 58 20.69 -5.71 -8.72
CA GLY A 58 21.21 -7.05 -8.46
C GLY A 58 21.06 -7.50 -7.00
N ILE A 59 20.05 -7.00 -6.29
CA ILE A 59 19.78 -7.36 -4.89
C ILE A 59 18.53 -8.23 -4.79
N THR A 60 18.51 -9.11 -3.78
CA THR A 60 17.36 -9.96 -3.50
C THR A 60 16.22 -9.16 -2.89
N LEU A 61 15.00 -9.45 -3.32
CA LEU A 61 13.78 -8.88 -2.76
C LEU A 61 13.46 -9.52 -1.39
N PRO A 62 13.30 -8.74 -0.31
CA PRO A 62 12.83 -9.27 0.97
C PRO A 62 11.45 -9.96 0.86
N ASP A 63 11.19 -10.95 1.71
CA ASP A 63 9.95 -11.71 1.72
C ASP A 63 8.70 -10.85 1.96
N TYR A 64 8.75 -9.95 2.96
CA TYR A 64 7.65 -9.03 3.25
C TYR A 64 7.44 -7.98 2.17
N PHE A 65 8.46 -7.69 1.35
CA PHE A 65 8.30 -6.86 0.15
C PHE A 65 7.50 -7.62 -0.89
N ALA A 66 7.89 -8.86 -1.18
CA ALA A 66 7.17 -9.71 -2.13
C ALA A 66 5.71 -9.92 -1.71
N ALA A 67 5.47 -10.18 -0.42
CA ALA A 67 4.13 -10.36 0.12
C ALA A 67 3.28 -9.07 0.00
N ALA A 68 3.84 -7.90 0.27
CA ALA A 68 3.15 -6.62 0.08
C ALA A 68 2.78 -6.36 -1.39
N MET A 69 3.67 -6.68 -2.33
CA MET A 69 3.40 -6.53 -3.76
C MET A 69 2.28 -7.46 -4.22
N ARG A 70 2.30 -8.74 -3.81
CA ARG A 70 1.21 -9.69 -4.11
C ARG A 70 -0.12 -9.28 -3.50
N ALA A 71 -0.09 -8.72 -2.30
CA ALA A 71 -1.28 -8.25 -1.59
C ALA A 71 -1.96 -7.08 -2.31
N LYS A 72 -1.20 -6.18 -2.93
CA LYS A 72 -1.72 -4.91 -3.47
C LYS A 72 -1.79 -4.85 -5.00
N ILE A 73 -1.09 -5.73 -5.71
CA ILE A 73 -1.13 -5.80 -7.17
C ILE A 73 -1.91 -7.05 -7.58
N GLY A 74 -3.20 -6.88 -7.88
CA GLY A 74 -4.10 -7.98 -8.23
C GLY A 74 -3.80 -8.62 -9.60
N SER A 75 -3.20 -7.87 -10.53
CA SER A 75 -2.85 -8.40 -11.85
C SER A 75 -1.48 -9.10 -11.83
N PRO A 76 -1.40 -10.41 -12.16
CA PRO A 76 -0.13 -11.13 -12.22
C PRO A 76 0.83 -10.54 -13.26
N VAL A 77 0.29 -9.97 -14.34
CA VAL A 77 1.08 -9.30 -15.39
C VAL A 77 1.69 -8.01 -14.82
N ALA A 78 0.90 -7.18 -14.14
CA ALA A 78 1.39 -5.96 -13.51
C ALA A 78 2.42 -6.28 -12.42
N LEU A 79 2.17 -7.31 -11.61
CA LEU A 79 3.09 -7.75 -10.56
C LEU A 79 4.45 -8.14 -11.14
N ARG A 80 4.48 -8.98 -12.19
CA ARG A 80 5.71 -9.37 -12.87
C ARG A 80 6.42 -8.15 -13.47
N ASP A 81 5.69 -7.25 -14.10
CA ASP A 81 6.27 -6.09 -14.76
C ASP A 81 6.88 -5.11 -13.75
N VAL A 82 6.17 -4.80 -12.66
CA VAL A 82 6.65 -3.90 -11.59
C VAL A 82 7.81 -4.52 -10.81
N VAL A 83 7.70 -5.80 -10.43
CA VAL A 83 8.64 -6.45 -9.50
C VAL A 83 9.79 -7.15 -10.21
N ALA A 84 9.49 -8.06 -11.14
CA ALA A 84 10.51 -8.90 -11.76
C ALA A 84 11.24 -8.19 -12.91
N ARG A 85 10.54 -7.31 -13.64
CA ARG A 85 11.14 -6.52 -14.75
C ARG A 85 11.57 -5.12 -14.32
N GLY A 86 11.18 -4.65 -13.13
CA GLY A 86 11.49 -3.31 -12.64
C GLY A 86 10.95 -2.20 -13.54
N VAL A 87 9.80 -2.42 -14.18
CA VAL A 87 9.19 -1.45 -15.10
C VAL A 87 8.72 -0.22 -14.32
N LYS A 88 9.11 0.96 -14.81
CA LYS A 88 8.61 2.26 -14.34
C LYS A 88 7.20 2.48 -14.87
N VAL A 89 6.21 2.30 -14.00
CA VAL A 89 4.81 2.54 -14.32
C VAL A 89 4.47 3.98 -13.98
N ARG A 90 3.74 4.67 -14.87
CA ARG A 90 3.30 6.05 -14.67
C ARG A 90 1.91 6.06 -14.05
N ALA A 91 1.61 7.11 -13.29
CA ALA A 91 0.38 7.28 -12.53
C ALA A 91 -0.92 6.84 -13.24
N LYS A 92 -1.15 7.27 -14.50
CA LYS A 92 -2.36 6.90 -15.26
C LYS A 92 -2.44 5.40 -15.58
N GLU A 93 -1.30 4.76 -15.78
CA GLU A 93 -1.23 3.33 -16.04
C GLU A 93 -1.38 2.54 -14.73
N ASP A 94 -0.86 3.06 -13.62
CA ASP A 94 -1.06 2.45 -12.29
C ASP A 94 -2.54 2.36 -11.90
N VAL A 95 -3.34 3.35 -12.29
CA VAL A 95 -4.81 3.30 -12.10
C VAL A 95 -5.44 2.17 -12.93
N LYS A 96 -5.03 2.01 -14.19
CA LYS A 96 -5.54 0.91 -15.03
C LYS A 96 -5.12 -0.46 -14.52
N MET A 97 -3.92 -0.55 -13.95
CA MET A 97 -3.41 -1.77 -13.33
C MET A 97 -4.07 -2.07 -11.97
N GLY A 98 -4.88 -1.15 -11.45
CA GLY A 98 -5.56 -1.27 -10.16
C GLY A 98 -4.63 -1.11 -8.96
N ILE A 99 -3.45 -0.50 -9.14
CA ILE A 99 -2.44 -0.30 -8.09
C ILE A 99 -2.71 1.03 -7.36
N VAL A 100 -3.04 2.08 -8.10
CA VAL A 100 -3.42 3.40 -7.58
C VAL A 100 -4.93 3.52 -7.63
N HIS A 101 -5.54 4.03 -6.56
CA HIS A 101 -6.98 4.25 -6.49
C HIS A 101 -7.43 5.38 -7.43
N SER A 102 -6.74 6.52 -7.39
CA SER A 102 -7.00 7.66 -8.28
C SER A 102 -5.77 8.56 -8.45
N THR A 103 -5.78 9.39 -9.50
CA THR A 103 -4.70 10.35 -9.76
C THR A 103 -5.19 11.78 -9.88
N HIS A 104 -4.35 12.74 -9.47
CA HIS A 104 -4.71 14.17 -9.44
C HIS A 104 -3.58 15.06 -9.99
N ASP A 105 -3.93 16.25 -10.49
CA ASP A 105 -3.02 17.04 -11.33
C ASP A 105 -1.88 17.74 -10.57
N SER A 106 -2.02 17.92 -9.25
CA SER A 106 -0.99 18.54 -8.40
C SER A 106 -0.81 17.79 -7.08
N VAL A 107 0.26 18.13 -6.35
CA VAL A 107 0.50 17.57 -5.02
C VAL A 107 -0.59 18.03 -4.07
N GLU A 108 -0.93 19.31 -4.13
CA GLU A 108 -1.96 19.96 -3.31
C GLU A 108 -3.32 19.32 -3.58
N GLY A 109 -3.69 19.12 -4.85
CA GLY A 109 -4.93 18.46 -5.22
C GLY A 109 -4.97 16.98 -4.79
N THR A 110 -3.82 16.29 -4.86
CA THR A 110 -3.72 14.91 -4.35
C THR A 110 -3.96 14.86 -2.84
N VAL A 111 -3.38 15.79 -2.09
CA VAL A 111 -3.57 15.90 -0.63
C VAL A 111 -5.01 16.29 -0.30
N GLU A 112 -5.60 17.25 -1.00
CA GLU A 112 -6.98 17.68 -0.78
C GLU A 112 -7.96 16.50 -0.93
N VAL A 113 -7.81 15.71 -2.00
CA VAL A 113 -8.67 14.54 -2.23
C VAL A 113 -8.39 13.44 -1.20
N ALA A 114 -7.13 13.24 -0.80
CA ALA A 114 -6.79 12.28 0.24
C ALA A 114 -7.43 12.65 1.59
N MET A 115 -7.41 13.94 1.95
CA MET A 115 -8.04 14.46 3.16
C MET A 115 -9.55 14.26 3.12
N ARG A 116 -10.20 14.61 2.00
CA ARG A 116 -11.65 14.41 1.81
C ARG A 116 -12.05 12.94 1.95
N LEU A 117 -11.28 12.03 1.35
CA LEU A 117 -11.50 10.59 1.49
C LEU A 117 -11.29 10.14 2.94
N GLY A 118 -10.27 10.66 3.62
CA GLY A 118 -10.04 10.42 5.04
C GLY A 118 -11.21 10.86 5.92
N GLU A 119 -11.77 12.05 5.68
CA GLU A 119 -12.95 12.57 6.38
C GLU A 119 -14.20 11.72 6.14
N GLU A 120 -14.44 11.29 4.89
CA GLU A 120 -15.55 10.40 4.56
C GLU A 120 -15.44 9.07 5.33
N LEU A 121 -14.26 8.47 5.33
CA LEU A 121 -13.98 7.20 5.99
C LEU A 121 -14.09 7.33 7.51
N ALA A 122 -13.59 8.43 8.09
CA ALA A 122 -13.74 8.73 9.51
C ALA A 122 -15.23 8.90 9.91
N GLY A 123 -16.04 9.50 9.02
CA GLY A 123 -17.48 9.68 9.22
C GLY A 123 -18.26 8.36 9.33
N LYS A 124 -17.72 7.23 8.87
CA LYS A 124 -18.35 5.91 9.00
C LYS A 124 -18.36 5.37 10.42
N LYS A 125 -17.50 5.89 11.32
CA LYS A 125 -17.42 5.51 12.75
C LYS A 125 -17.34 3.99 12.98
N TRP A 126 -16.56 3.29 12.15
CA TRP A 126 -16.32 1.86 12.33
C TRP A 126 -15.62 1.57 13.66
N VAL A 127 -15.85 0.37 14.20
CA VAL A 127 -15.07 -0.14 15.32
C VAL A 127 -13.65 -0.42 14.81
N GLY A 128 -12.70 0.40 15.24
CA GLY A 128 -11.35 0.43 14.70
C GLY A 128 -10.60 -0.90 14.80
N GLU A 129 -10.74 -1.61 15.92
CA GLU A 129 -10.14 -2.93 16.13
C GLU A 129 -10.67 -3.97 15.13
N ILE A 130 -11.97 -3.97 14.86
CA ILE A 130 -12.59 -4.84 13.86
C ILE A 130 -12.06 -4.51 12.46
N TYR A 131 -11.93 -3.22 12.14
CA TYR A 131 -11.38 -2.80 10.85
C TYR A 131 -9.93 -3.28 10.66
N ALA A 132 -9.08 -3.14 11.70
CA ALA A 132 -7.71 -3.64 11.67
C ALA A 132 -7.65 -5.15 11.43
N GLU A 133 -8.48 -5.95 12.13
CA GLU A 133 -8.49 -7.41 11.96
C GLU A 133 -9.05 -7.85 10.59
N ILE A 134 -10.05 -7.15 10.05
CA ILE A 134 -10.53 -7.36 8.68
C ILE A 134 -9.39 -7.07 7.70
N ARG A 135 -8.68 -5.93 7.83
CA ARG A 135 -7.54 -5.58 6.96
C ARG A 135 -6.47 -6.67 7.00
N LYS A 136 -6.09 -7.15 8.18
CA LYS A 136 -5.11 -8.24 8.31
C LYS A 136 -5.59 -9.53 7.64
N SER A 137 -6.89 -9.83 7.74
CA SER A 137 -7.50 -11.01 7.12
C SER A 137 -7.52 -10.95 5.59
N LEU A 138 -7.54 -9.75 4.99
CA LEU A 138 -7.41 -9.58 3.54
C LEU A 138 -6.01 -9.94 3.02
N TYR A 139 -4.97 -9.81 3.86
CA TYR A 139 -3.57 -9.97 3.45
C TYR A 139 -2.79 -10.91 4.38
N PRO A 140 -3.17 -12.20 4.48
CA PRO A 140 -2.61 -13.12 5.46
C PRO A 140 -1.10 -13.39 5.25
N GLU A 141 -0.64 -13.51 4.01
CA GLU A 141 0.78 -13.71 3.68
C GLU A 141 1.62 -12.49 4.11
N MET A 142 1.12 -11.28 3.84
CA MET A 142 1.77 -10.03 4.26
C MET A 142 1.85 -9.94 5.78
N CYS A 143 0.77 -10.26 6.49
CA CYS A 143 0.76 -10.26 7.96
C CYS A 143 1.77 -11.27 8.54
N SER A 144 1.81 -12.49 7.99
CA SER A 144 2.74 -13.54 8.44
C SER A 144 4.20 -13.11 8.31
N THR A 145 4.60 -12.53 7.17
CA THR A 145 5.97 -12.08 6.92
C THR A 145 6.36 -10.86 7.78
N LEU A 146 5.37 -10.07 8.20
CA LEU A 146 5.54 -8.96 9.15
C LEU A 146 5.54 -9.41 10.62
N GLY A 147 5.28 -10.69 10.91
CA GLY A 147 5.16 -11.21 12.28
C GLY A 147 3.87 -10.78 12.99
N LEU A 148 2.85 -10.40 12.24
CA LEU A 148 1.53 -10.05 12.75
C LEU A 148 0.66 -11.30 12.91
N THR A 149 -0.16 -11.30 13.96
CA THR A 149 -1.18 -12.32 14.21
C THR A 149 -2.57 -11.70 14.06
N ASN A 150 -3.52 -12.54 13.64
CA ASN A 150 -4.92 -12.17 13.53
C ASN A 150 -5.65 -12.62 14.79
N ASN A 151 -6.50 -11.75 15.32
CA ASN A 151 -7.39 -12.05 16.42
C ASN A 151 -8.82 -12.17 15.88
N VAL A 152 -9.49 -13.28 16.17
CA VAL A 152 -10.90 -13.43 15.83
C VAL A 152 -11.72 -12.68 16.88
N ILE A 153 -12.18 -11.49 16.51
CA ILE A 153 -13.07 -10.68 17.35
C ILE A 153 -14.51 -10.98 16.92
N VAL A 154 -15.24 -11.72 17.75
CA VAL A 154 -16.69 -11.91 17.57
C VAL A 154 -17.39 -10.78 18.31
N SER A 155 -17.92 -9.83 17.56
CA SER A 155 -18.73 -8.75 18.11
C SER A 155 -20.03 -9.30 18.71
N LYS A 156 -20.43 -8.75 19.86
CA LYS A 156 -21.76 -8.99 20.47
C LYS A 156 -22.78 -7.90 20.10
N ILE A 157 -22.46 -7.05 19.12
CA ILE A 157 -23.35 -6.00 18.59
C ILE A 157 -24.49 -6.65 17.81
#